data_AF-A0A151J7Y1-F1
#
_entry.id   AF-A0A151J7Y1-F1
#
_cell.length_a   1.000
_cell.length_b   1.000
_cell.length_c   1.000
_cell.angle_alpha   90.00
_cell.angle_beta   90.00
_cell.angle_gamma   90.00
#
_symmetry.space_group_name_H-M   'P 1'
#
loop_
_entity.id
_entity.type
_entity.pdbx_description
1 polymer ?
#
loop_
_entity_poly.entity_id
_entity_poly.type
_entity_poly.pdbx_seq_one_letter_code
_entity_poly.pdbx_strand_id
1 'polypeptide(L)'
;MSYKAHLDMEIRKLRPAELYTLGSILSISNSWKKLMSIVLKEENVPKFSSDHISIIEQMASSDKRNAAQIFLDEWSTMEKKRPTLKLLQELLVKAELFRAADYVACDILKQEKPKRPDYGPAHSIDTSDTVINKLLDNQMFPQDTFANRTILEPTSELISENNIICSSEKPVAVLAIQNYRCEELSSEELPVVLNNYK
;
A
#
# COMPACT_ATOMS: atom_id res chain seq x y z
N MET A 1 -1.68 -11.04 36.46
CA MET A 1 -1.67 -12.13 35.46
C MET A 1 -0.90 -11.65 34.24
N SER A 2 0.08 -12.42 33.75
CA SER A 2 0.83 -12.07 32.55
C SER A 2 -0.05 -12.29 31.31
N TYR A 3 -0.31 -11.23 30.54
CA TYR A 3 -0.98 -11.35 29.24
C TYR A 3 -0.07 -12.14 28.30
N LYS A 4 -0.59 -13.25 27.76
CA LYS A 4 0.11 -14.06 26.75
C LYS A 4 -0.84 -14.34 25.59
N ALA A 5 -0.53 -13.77 24.43
CA ALA A 5 -1.27 -14.07 23.21
C ALA A 5 -1.02 -15.51 22.77
N HIS A 6 -2.01 -16.10 22.11
CA HIS A 6 -1.98 -17.45 21.55
C HIS A 6 -2.85 -17.50 20.30
N LEU A 7 -2.69 -18.53 19.47
CA LEU A 7 -3.30 -18.60 18.14
C LEU A 7 -4.83 -18.54 18.14
N ASP A 8 -5.49 -19.14 19.13
CA ASP A 8 -6.96 -19.15 19.26
C ASP A 8 -7.52 -17.87 19.90
N MET A 9 -6.66 -16.93 20.28
CA MET A 9 -7.10 -15.63 20.79
C MET A 9 -7.85 -14.87 19.71
N GLU A 10 -9.05 -14.40 20.04
CA GLU A 10 -9.85 -13.53 19.16
C GLU A 10 -9.16 -12.18 18.96
N ILE A 11 -9.23 -11.63 17.75
CA ILE A 11 -8.56 -10.36 17.39
C ILE A 11 -8.97 -9.22 18.34
N ARG A 12 -10.26 -9.15 18.73
CA ARG A 12 -10.79 -8.11 19.64
C ARG A 12 -10.21 -8.14 21.06
N LYS A 13 -9.52 -9.21 21.43
CA LYS A 13 -8.86 -9.37 22.74
C LYS A 13 -7.42 -8.87 22.75
N LEU A 14 -6.90 -8.46 21.60
CA LEU A 14 -5.61 -7.81 21.50
C LEU A 14 -5.58 -6.51 22.32
N ARG A 15 -4.39 -6.14 22.78
CA ARG A 15 -4.20 -4.86 23.46
C ARG A 15 -4.46 -3.72 22.47
N PRO A 16 -5.03 -2.58 22.91
CA PRO A 16 -5.29 -1.43 22.02
C PRO A 16 -4.05 -0.98 21.24
N ALA A 17 -2.87 -0.98 21.87
CA ALA A 17 -1.61 -0.66 21.21
C ALA A 17 -1.24 -1.67 20.11
N GLU A 18 -1.53 -2.96 20.33
CA GLU A 18 -1.24 -4.00 19.34
C GLU A 18 -2.11 -3.84 18.09
N LEU A 19 -3.41 -3.59 18.28
CA LEU A 19 -4.35 -3.30 17.20
C LEU A 19 -4.01 -2.01 16.45
N TYR A 20 -3.63 -0.95 17.17
CA TYR A 20 -3.23 0.32 16.57
C TYR A 20 -2.00 0.16 15.66
N THR A 21 -0.96 -0.52 16.14
CA THR A 21 0.23 -0.78 15.33
C THR A 21 -0.08 -1.68 14.13
N LEU A 22 -0.90 -2.72 14.32
CA LEU A 22 -1.33 -3.58 13.20
C LEU A 22 -2.12 -2.78 12.15
N GLY A 23 -3.08 -1.96 12.57
CA GLY A 23 -3.84 -1.08 11.68
C GLY A 23 -2.94 -0.08 10.94
N SER A 24 -1.95 0.48 11.63
CA SER A 24 -0.96 1.38 11.03
C SER A 24 -0.14 0.68 9.93
N ILE A 25 0.30 -0.56 10.17
CA ILE A 25 1.01 -1.36 9.17
C ILE A 25 0.11 -1.64 7.96
N LEU A 26 -1.15 -2.05 8.20
CA LEU A 26 -2.11 -2.38 7.14
C LEU A 26 -2.63 -1.17 6.36
N SER A 27 -2.43 0.04 6.88
CA SER A 27 -2.79 1.27 6.18
C SER A 27 -1.83 1.62 5.05
N ILE A 28 -0.59 1.13 5.14
CA ILE A 28 0.41 1.35 4.11
C ILE A 28 -0.09 0.74 2.81
N SER A 29 -0.12 1.55 1.76
CA SER A 29 -0.60 1.17 0.42
C SER A 29 -2.01 0.57 0.42
N ASN A 30 -2.87 0.96 1.38
CA ASN A 30 -4.21 0.41 1.55
C ASN A 30 -4.26 -1.13 1.63
N SER A 31 -3.23 -1.74 2.23
CA SER A 31 -3.10 -3.20 2.35
C SER A 31 -4.28 -3.87 3.07
N TRP A 32 -4.97 -3.13 3.94
CA TRP A 32 -6.21 -3.57 4.59
C TRP A 32 -7.31 -3.96 3.58
N LYS A 33 -7.39 -3.31 2.40
CA LYS A 33 -8.34 -3.70 1.34
C LYS A 33 -8.02 -5.06 0.77
N LYS A 34 -6.72 -5.37 0.60
CA LYS A 34 -6.25 -6.68 0.14
C LYS A 34 -6.55 -7.78 1.15
N LEU A 35 -6.39 -7.47 2.44
CA LEU A 35 -6.80 -8.39 3.51
C LEU A 35 -8.31 -8.61 3.51
N MET A 36 -9.09 -7.53 3.47
CA MET A 36 -10.55 -7.56 3.51
C MET A 36 -11.16 -8.36 2.35
N SER A 37 -10.60 -8.26 1.14
CA SER A 37 -11.11 -8.95 -0.05
C SER A 37 -10.95 -10.48 -0.02
N ILE A 38 -10.03 -11.00 0.80
CA ILE A 38 -9.78 -12.44 0.91
C ILE A 38 -10.45 -13.08 2.14
N VAL A 39 -11.14 -12.28 2.97
CA VAL A 39 -11.90 -12.82 4.10
C VAL A 39 -13.13 -13.54 3.56
N LEU A 40 -13.30 -14.80 3.94
CA LEU A 40 -14.41 -15.65 3.50
C LEU A 40 -15.39 -15.89 4.65
N LYS A 41 -16.66 -16.11 4.29
CA LYS A 41 -17.70 -16.71 5.13
C LYS A 41 -17.64 -18.25 5.00
N GLU A 42 -18.58 -18.92 5.65
CA GLU A 42 -18.89 -20.32 5.35
C GLU A 42 -19.12 -20.51 3.85
N GLU A 43 -18.78 -21.68 3.32
CA GLU A 43 -18.92 -22.03 1.89
C GLU A 43 -18.03 -21.23 0.92
N ASN A 44 -16.93 -20.63 1.39
CA ASN A 44 -15.94 -19.89 0.58
C ASN A 44 -16.50 -18.64 -0.14
N VAL A 45 -17.62 -18.09 0.35
CA VAL A 45 -18.20 -16.85 -0.18
C VAL A 45 -17.43 -15.64 0.38
N PRO A 46 -17.06 -14.63 -0.43
CA PRO A 46 -16.45 -13.41 0.08
C PRO A 46 -17.30 -12.77 1.17
N LYS A 47 -16.67 -12.45 2.31
CA LYS A 47 -17.37 -11.86 3.45
C LYS A 47 -17.75 -10.41 3.19
N PHE A 48 -16.89 -9.71 2.46
CA PHE A 48 -17.00 -8.30 2.18
C PHE A 48 -17.05 -8.04 0.68
N SER A 49 -17.81 -7.02 0.30
CA SER A 49 -17.92 -6.50 -1.06
C SER A 49 -17.21 -5.15 -1.19
N SER A 50 -17.15 -4.61 -2.41
CA SER A 50 -16.69 -3.24 -2.68
C SER A 50 -17.45 -2.19 -1.88
N ASP A 51 -18.75 -2.39 -1.65
CA ASP A 51 -19.57 -1.42 -0.91
C ASP A 51 -19.11 -1.28 0.54
N HIS A 52 -18.71 -2.40 1.16
CA HIS A 52 -18.16 -2.38 2.51
C HIS A 52 -16.84 -1.61 2.56
N ILE A 53 -16.00 -1.72 1.52
CA ILE A 53 -14.76 -0.93 1.41
C ILE A 53 -15.10 0.55 1.33
N SER A 54 -16.03 0.95 0.45
CA SER A 54 -16.47 2.34 0.29
C SER A 54 -17.01 2.92 1.59
N ILE A 55 -17.81 2.16 2.34
CA ILE A 55 -18.37 2.56 3.65
C ILE A 55 -17.24 2.84 4.65
N ILE A 56 -16.24 1.96 4.73
CA ILE A 56 -15.08 2.16 5.63
C ILE A 56 -14.28 3.40 5.23
N GLU A 57 -14.08 3.66 3.94
CA GLU A 57 -13.37 4.86 3.46
C GLU A 57 -14.12 6.16 3.79
N GLN A 58 -15.44 6.15 3.67
CA GLN A 58 -16.29 7.28 4.05
C GLN A 58 -16.25 7.54 5.56
N MET A 59 -16.33 6.49 6.38
CA MET A 59 -16.19 6.60 7.84
C MET A 59 -14.79 7.09 8.24
N ALA A 60 -13.74 6.54 7.64
CA ALA A 60 -12.37 6.98 7.89
C ALA A 60 -12.17 8.47 7.59
N SER A 61 -12.76 8.95 6.49
CA SER A 61 -12.70 10.36 6.09
C SER A 61 -13.47 11.27 7.05
N SER A 62 -14.65 10.84 7.51
CA SER A 62 -15.52 11.62 8.39
C SER A 62 -14.98 11.71 9.82
N ASP A 63 -14.56 10.56 10.36
CA ASP A 63 -14.08 10.45 11.75
C ASP A 63 -12.59 10.80 11.90
N LYS A 64 -11.89 11.08 10.78
CA LYS A 64 -10.43 11.25 10.71
C LYS A 64 -9.68 10.07 11.36
N ARG A 65 -10.24 8.88 11.22
CA ARG A 65 -9.72 7.63 11.77
C ARG A 65 -9.03 6.80 10.70
N ASN A 66 -8.15 5.93 11.16
CA ASN A 66 -7.45 5.00 10.31
C ASN A 66 -8.42 3.93 9.73
N ALA A 67 -8.56 3.87 8.40
CA ALA A 67 -9.47 2.93 7.73
C ALA A 67 -9.19 1.46 8.06
N ALA A 68 -7.91 1.07 8.15
CA ALA A 68 -7.53 -0.29 8.52
C ALA A 68 -7.92 -0.62 9.97
N GLN A 69 -7.82 0.36 10.88
CA GLN A 69 -8.27 0.19 12.26
C GLN A 69 -9.80 0.04 12.34
N ILE A 70 -10.55 0.86 11.62
CA ILE A 70 -12.02 0.70 11.52
C ILE A 70 -12.36 -0.70 11.01
N PHE A 71 -11.71 -1.14 9.93
CA PHE A 71 -11.89 -2.50 9.41
C PHE A 71 -11.63 -3.59 10.48
N LEU A 72 -10.53 -3.48 11.24
CA LEU A 72 -10.21 -4.46 12.28
C LEU A 72 -11.21 -4.44 13.44
N ASP A 73 -11.65 -3.25 13.88
CA ASP A 73 -12.65 -3.09 14.93
C ASP A 73 -13.97 -3.77 14.54
N GLU A 74 -14.42 -3.50 13.31
CA GLU A 74 -15.63 -4.09 12.74
C GLU A 74 -15.47 -5.62 12.59
N TRP A 75 -14.45 -6.07 11.86
CA TRP A 75 -14.28 -7.48 11.55
C TRP A 75 -14.06 -8.34 12.80
N SER A 76 -13.32 -7.84 13.79
CA SER A 76 -13.05 -8.56 15.04
C SER A 76 -14.29 -8.80 15.90
N THR A 77 -15.36 -8.04 15.66
CA THR A 77 -16.64 -8.10 16.37
C THR A 77 -17.79 -8.58 15.48
N MET A 78 -17.50 -9.19 14.33
CA MET A 78 -18.48 -9.85 13.46
C MET A 78 -18.67 -11.34 13.79
N GLU A 79 -19.87 -11.87 13.50
CA GLU A 79 -20.28 -13.29 13.59
C GLU A 79 -20.33 -13.97 14.96
N LYS A 80 -21.01 -15.12 15.03
CA LYS A 80 -20.98 -15.98 16.23
C LYS A 80 -19.57 -16.55 16.47
N LYS A 81 -18.86 -16.96 15.40
CA LYS A 81 -17.47 -17.41 15.44
C LYS A 81 -16.54 -16.25 15.10
N ARG A 82 -15.91 -15.67 16.12
CA ARG A 82 -15.04 -14.51 15.98
C ARG A 82 -13.71 -14.87 15.28
N PRO A 83 -13.12 -13.95 14.50
CA PRO A 83 -11.82 -14.20 13.88
C PRO A 83 -10.72 -14.26 14.95
N THR A 84 -9.80 -15.22 14.78
CA THR A 84 -8.68 -15.46 15.69
C THR A 84 -7.36 -15.00 15.10
N LEU A 85 -6.31 -14.94 15.92
CA LEU A 85 -4.94 -14.64 15.47
C LEU A 85 -4.43 -15.68 14.47
N LYS A 86 -4.82 -16.94 14.61
CA LYS A 86 -4.53 -17.99 13.63
C LYS A 86 -5.08 -17.63 12.25
N LEU A 87 -6.38 -17.34 12.17
CA LEU A 87 -7.03 -16.98 10.92
C LEU A 87 -6.42 -15.71 10.32
N LEU A 88 -6.16 -14.70 11.15
CA LEU A 88 -5.51 -13.47 10.71
C LEU A 88 -4.13 -13.75 10.09
N GLN A 89 -3.27 -14.54 10.75
CA GLN A 89 -1.95 -14.86 10.24
C GLN A 89 -2.01 -15.61 8.91
N GLU A 90 -2.90 -16.60 8.79
CA GLU A 90 -3.11 -17.35 7.55
C GLU A 90 -3.52 -16.43 6.39
N LEU A 91 -4.46 -15.51 6.64
CA LEU A 91 -4.90 -14.55 5.63
C LEU A 91 -3.80 -13.53 5.27
N LEU A 92 -3.04 -13.02 6.24
CA LEU A 92 -1.93 -12.11 5.99
C LEU A 92 -0.85 -12.75 5.11
N VAL A 93 -0.49 -14.01 5.38
CA VAL A 93 0.46 -14.76 4.55
C VAL A 93 -0.10 -15.03 3.17
N LYS A 94 -1.36 -15.46 3.07
CA LYS A 94 -2.05 -15.69 1.78
C LYS A 94 -2.12 -14.43 0.92
N ALA A 95 -2.29 -13.27 1.54
CA ALA A 95 -2.27 -11.98 0.87
C ALA A 95 -0.85 -11.41 0.67
N GLU A 96 0.21 -12.16 1.03
CA GLU A 96 1.61 -11.71 0.97
C GLU A 96 1.86 -10.40 1.73
N LEU A 97 1.08 -10.12 2.78
CA LEU A 97 1.20 -8.96 3.65
C LEU A 97 2.23 -9.23 4.76
N PHE A 98 3.45 -9.59 4.37
CA PHE A 98 4.46 -10.14 5.28
C PHE A 98 4.87 -9.19 6.40
N ARG A 99 4.83 -7.87 6.21
CA ARG A 99 5.12 -6.92 7.31
C ARG A 99 4.12 -7.04 8.46
N ALA A 100 2.83 -7.18 8.15
CA ALA A 100 1.80 -7.41 9.16
C ALA A 100 1.87 -8.83 9.72
N ALA A 101 2.16 -9.83 8.88
CA ALA A 101 2.31 -11.22 9.30
C ALA A 101 3.50 -11.39 10.27
N ASP A 102 4.64 -10.77 9.97
CA ASP A 102 5.84 -10.75 10.82
C ASP A 102 5.52 -10.09 12.17
N TYR A 103 4.78 -8.97 12.18
CA TYR A 103 4.37 -8.30 13.42
C TYR A 103 3.47 -9.18 14.30
N VAL A 104 2.46 -9.84 13.70
CA VAL A 104 1.59 -10.76 14.44
C VAL A 104 2.39 -11.94 15.00
N ALA A 105 3.31 -12.51 14.21
CA ALA A 105 4.13 -13.64 14.65
C ALA A 105 5.13 -13.25 15.75
N CYS A 106 5.96 -12.24 15.51
CA CYS A 106 7.09 -11.90 16.36
C CYS A 106 6.68 -11.05 17.57
N ASP A 107 5.87 -10.03 17.35
CA ASP A 107 5.59 -9.02 18.38
C ASP A 107 4.42 -9.42 19.27
N ILE A 108 3.39 -10.03 18.68
CA ILE A 108 2.19 -10.47 19.42
C ILE A 108 2.36 -11.91 19.92
N LEU A 109 2.59 -12.87 19.02
CA LEU A 109 2.59 -14.31 19.36
C LEU A 109 3.93 -14.83 19.91
N LYS A 110 5.03 -14.09 19.76
CA LYS A 110 6.39 -14.50 20.15
C LYS A 110 6.83 -15.81 19.47
N GLN A 111 6.52 -15.94 18.19
CA GLN A 111 6.83 -17.07 17.32
C GLN A 111 7.80 -16.67 16.21
N GLU A 112 8.30 -17.66 15.47
CA GLU A 112 9.10 -17.44 14.28
C GLU A 112 8.31 -16.75 13.16
N LYS A 113 9.01 -16.00 12.31
CA LYS A 113 8.42 -15.34 11.14
C LYS A 113 7.84 -16.37 10.16
N PRO A 114 6.75 -16.04 9.46
CA PRO A 114 6.25 -16.87 8.37
C PRO A 114 7.32 -17.07 7.27
N LYS A 115 7.38 -18.27 6.69
CA LYS A 115 8.27 -18.56 5.56
C LYS A 115 7.89 -17.65 4.38
N ARG A 116 8.89 -17.02 3.77
CA ARG A 116 8.70 -16.26 2.53
C ARG A 116 8.52 -17.21 1.33
N PRO A 117 7.78 -16.82 0.28
CA PRO A 117 7.63 -17.65 -0.91
C PRO A 117 8.98 -17.85 -1.62
N ASP A 118 9.08 -18.96 -2.36
CA ASP A 118 10.30 -19.29 -3.12
C ASP A 118 10.38 -18.52 -4.47
N TYR A 119 9.39 -17.67 -4.77
CA TYR A 119 9.31 -16.81 -5.95
C TYR A 119 8.52 -15.53 -5.65
N GLY A 120 8.53 -14.56 -6.57
CA GLY A 120 7.75 -13.33 -6.45
C GLY A 120 8.43 -12.22 -5.63
N PRO A 121 7.74 -11.11 -5.36
CA PRO A 121 8.34 -9.90 -4.81
C PRO A 121 8.82 -10.05 -3.35
N ALA A 122 8.26 -10.99 -2.60
CA ALA A 122 8.62 -11.26 -1.22
C ALA A 122 9.72 -12.31 -1.06
N HIS A 123 10.19 -12.91 -2.16
CA HIS A 123 11.25 -13.90 -2.17
C HIS A 123 12.58 -13.31 -1.67
N SER A 124 13.33 -14.07 -0.88
CA SER A 124 14.65 -13.65 -0.41
C SER A 124 15.67 -13.77 -1.54
N ILE A 125 16.48 -12.74 -1.73
CA ILE A 125 17.56 -12.75 -2.71
C ILE A 125 18.87 -13.12 -1.99
N ASP A 126 19.62 -14.08 -2.52
CA ASP A 126 20.97 -14.36 -2.05
C ASP A 126 21.92 -13.26 -2.53
N THR A 127 22.44 -12.49 -1.59
CA THR A 127 23.44 -11.44 -1.83
C THR A 127 24.83 -11.86 -1.35
N SER A 128 25.13 -13.16 -1.30
CA SER A 128 26.47 -13.64 -0.99
C SER A 128 27.47 -13.21 -2.06
N ASP A 129 28.72 -12.96 -1.64
CA ASP A 129 29.81 -12.57 -2.55
C ASP A 129 29.97 -13.57 -3.71
N THR A 130 29.70 -14.86 -3.46
CA THR A 130 29.78 -15.90 -4.48
C THR A 130 28.76 -15.71 -5.61
N VAL A 131 27.53 -15.29 -5.29
CA VAL A 131 26.49 -15.02 -6.29
C VAL A 131 26.77 -13.70 -6.99
N ILE A 132 27.17 -12.68 -6.24
CA ILE A 132 27.51 -11.36 -6.78
C ILE A 132 28.67 -11.46 -7.79
N ASN A 133 29.77 -12.14 -7.43
CA ASN A 133 30.92 -12.30 -8.31
C ASN A 133 30.56 -13.05 -9.59
N LYS A 134 29.78 -14.14 -9.51
CA LYS A 134 29.26 -14.84 -10.70
C LYS A 134 28.44 -13.94 -11.62
N LEU A 135 27.64 -13.02 -11.05
CA LEU A 135 26.86 -12.06 -11.83
C LEU A 135 27.74 -11.00 -12.50
N LEU A 136 28.84 -10.59 -11.86
CA LEU A 136 29.82 -9.66 -12.42
C LEU A 136 30.65 -10.30 -13.54
N ASP A 137 31.11 -11.54 -13.34
CA ASP A 137 31.86 -12.31 -14.33
C ASP A 137 31.04 -12.52 -15.62
N ASN A 138 29.72 -12.73 -15.49
CA ASN A 138 28.82 -12.85 -16.63
C ASN A 138 28.57 -11.53 -17.38
N GLN A 139 28.85 -10.37 -16.77
CA GLN A 139 28.75 -9.07 -17.44
C GLN A 139 30.08 -8.64 -18.08
N MET A 140 31.20 -9.14 -17.57
CA MET A 140 32.53 -8.93 -18.12
C MET A 140 32.91 -10.12 -19.03
N PHE A 141 32.47 -10.15 -20.30
CA PHE A 141 33.26 -10.54 -21.50
C PHE A 141 32.40 -10.99 -22.71
N PRO A 142 32.78 -10.66 -23.97
CA PRO A 142 33.80 -9.70 -24.43
C PRO A 142 33.28 -8.57 -25.34
N GLN A 143 33.68 -7.34 -25.01
CA GLN A 143 33.82 -6.25 -25.97
C GLN A 143 35.06 -6.51 -26.84
N ASP A 144 34.94 -7.36 -27.85
CA ASP A 144 35.96 -7.50 -28.91
C ASP A 144 35.28 -7.56 -30.28
N THR A 145 34.74 -6.43 -30.74
CA THR A 145 34.76 -6.01 -32.16
C THR A 145 34.49 -4.51 -32.25
N PHE A 146 35.39 -3.68 -31.70
CA PHE A 146 35.52 -2.28 -32.13
C PHE A 146 36.95 -1.98 -32.59
N ALA A 147 37.59 -2.95 -33.23
CA ALA A 147 38.68 -2.65 -34.14
C ALA A 147 38.07 -2.16 -35.45
N ASN A 148 37.72 -0.86 -35.51
CA ASN A 148 37.64 0.01 -36.70
C ASN A 148 36.90 1.32 -36.34
N ARG A 149 37.47 2.12 -35.44
CA ARG A 149 37.34 3.59 -35.58
C ARG A 149 38.70 4.13 -35.92
N THR A 150 38.98 4.14 -37.22
CA THR A 150 40.02 4.97 -37.81
C THR A 150 39.88 6.37 -37.23
N ILE A 151 40.95 6.83 -36.59
CA ILE A 151 41.13 8.20 -36.16
C ILE A 151 41.01 9.06 -37.42
N LEU A 152 39.90 9.77 -37.59
CA LEU A 152 39.86 10.92 -38.49
C LEU A 152 40.20 12.15 -37.66
N GLU A 153 41.22 12.85 -38.12
CA GLU A 153 41.66 14.15 -37.61
C GLU A 153 40.51 15.17 -37.49
N PRO A 154 40.64 16.14 -36.57
CA PRO A 154 39.66 17.19 -36.38
C PRO A 154 39.81 18.25 -37.49
N THR A 155 39.02 18.12 -38.56
CA THR A 155 38.76 19.24 -39.46
C THR A 155 37.47 19.95 -39.07
N SER A 156 37.67 21.23 -38.75
CA SER A 156 36.71 22.29 -38.63
C SER A 156 35.59 22.25 -39.69
N GLU A 157 34.47 22.84 -39.27
CA GLU A 157 33.51 23.59 -40.09
C GLU A 157 32.20 22.92 -40.58
N LEU A 158 31.13 23.62 -40.19
CA LEU A 158 29.79 23.75 -40.78
C LEU A 158 28.69 22.75 -40.36
N ILE A 159 27.89 23.26 -39.44
CA ILE A 159 26.53 22.84 -39.13
C ILE A 159 25.65 23.33 -40.29
N SER A 160 25.02 22.41 -41.02
CA SER A 160 23.83 22.73 -41.81
C SER A 160 22.88 21.53 -41.85
N GLU A 161 21.70 21.79 -41.30
CA GLU A 161 20.39 21.18 -41.44
C GLU A 161 20.20 20.12 -42.54
N ASN A 162 19.44 19.06 -42.22
CA ASN A 162 18.19 18.79 -42.95
C ASN A 162 17.24 17.86 -42.19
N ASN A 163 16.03 18.35 -42.04
CA ASN A 163 14.83 17.71 -41.51
C ASN A 163 14.29 16.60 -42.43
N ILE A 164 13.41 15.74 -41.88
CA ILE A 164 12.10 15.25 -42.39
C ILE A 164 11.84 13.87 -41.73
N ILE A 165 11.15 13.84 -40.57
CA ILE A 165 9.69 13.62 -40.33
C ILE A 165 9.26 12.14 -40.34
N CYS A 166 8.67 11.70 -39.21
CA CYS A 166 7.41 10.96 -39.26
C CYS A 166 6.57 11.28 -38.01
N SER A 167 5.29 11.54 -38.27
CA SER A 167 4.33 12.26 -37.44
C SER A 167 3.43 11.31 -36.63
N SER A 168 3.08 11.69 -35.40
CA SER A 168 1.67 11.96 -34.99
C SER A 168 1.57 12.22 -33.49
N GLU A 169 1.18 13.44 -33.10
CA GLU A 169 -0.01 13.75 -32.29
C GLU A 169 -0.08 15.27 -32.03
N LYS A 170 -1.27 15.84 -32.21
CA LYS A 170 -1.53 17.31 -32.24
C LYS A 170 -1.62 17.91 -30.82
N PRO A 171 -1.11 19.13 -30.59
CA PRO A 171 -1.36 19.91 -29.39
C PRO A 171 -2.57 20.86 -29.56
N VAL A 172 -3.33 21.09 -28.50
CA VAL A 172 -4.32 22.18 -28.43
C VAL A 172 -3.82 23.25 -27.45
N ALA A 173 -4.03 24.50 -27.88
CA ALA A 173 -3.36 25.71 -27.47
C ALA A 173 -3.75 26.26 -26.09
N VAL A 174 -2.80 27.01 -25.54
CA VAL A 174 -2.91 27.94 -24.42
C VAL A 174 -3.70 29.18 -24.85
N LEU A 175 -4.65 29.63 -24.02
CA LEU A 175 -4.81 31.02 -23.54
C LEU A 175 -6.20 31.22 -22.88
N ALA A 176 -6.23 31.55 -21.60
CA ALA A 176 -6.91 32.73 -21.05
C ALA A 176 -6.92 32.67 -19.51
N ILE A 177 -6.14 33.58 -18.92
CA ILE A 177 -6.29 34.02 -17.54
C ILE A 177 -7.58 34.84 -17.47
N GLN A 178 -8.53 34.51 -16.58
CA GLN A 178 -9.26 35.49 -15.76
C GLN A 178 -10.21 34.83 -14.74
N ASN A 179 -10.07 35.32 -13.51
CA ASN A 179 -11.08 35.43 -12.45
C ASN A 179 -11.32 34.24 -11.51
N TYR A 180 -10.48 34.21 -10.47
CA TYR A 180 -10.86 33.75 -9.14
C TYR A 180 -12.02 34.62 -8.63
N ARG A 181 -13.21 34.04 -8.47
CA ARG A 181 -14.26 34.64 -7.66
C ARG A 181 -14.18 33.98 -6.28
N CYS A 182 -13.54 34.67 -5.34
CA CYS A 182 -13.78 34.44 -3.92
C CYS A 182 -15.18 34.98 -3.65
N GLU A 183 -16.14 34.10 -3.32
CA GLU A 183 -17.40 34.56 -2.75
C GLU A 183 -17.14 34.85 -1.27
N GLU A 184 -17.08 36.15 -0.97
CA GLU A 184 -17.03 36.69 0.38
C GLU A 184 -18.30 36.29 1.15
N LEU A 185 -18.10 35.95 2.42
CA LEU A 185 -19.14 35.67 3.40
C LEU A 185 -20.09 36.87 3.53
N SER A 186 -21.36 36.68 3.16
CA SER A 186 -22.42 37.61 3.54
C SER A 186 -22.75 37.42 5.02
N SER A 187 -22.47 38.45 5.82
CA SER A 187 -22.78 38.51 7.24
C SER A 187 -24.16 39.14 7.42
N GLU A 188 -25.23 38.36 7.29
CA GLU A 188 -26.56 38.81 7.71
C GLU A 188 -27.45 37.61 8.06
N GLU A 189 -28.12 37.75 9.20
CA GLU A 189 -29.14 36.88 9.80
C GLU A 189 -28.66 35.66 10.63
N LEU A 190 -28.18 35.96 11.84
CA LEU A 190 -28.28 35.06 12.99
C LEU A 190 -29.71 35.09 13.55
N PRO A 191 -30.46 33.98 13.60
CA PRO A 191 -31.64 33.91 14.46
C PRO A 191 -31.22 33.73 15.92
N VAL A 192 -31.41 34.79 16.71
CA VAL A 192 -31.41 34.76 18.17
C VAL A 192 -32.61 33.92 18.63
N VAL A 193 -32.36 32.76 19.24
CA VAL A 193 -33.39 32.04 20.00
C VAL A 193 -33.05 32.13 21.48
N LEU A 194 -33.94 32.83 22.19
CA LEU A 194 -33.92 33.14 23.61
C LEU A 194 -33.95 31.86 24.47
N ASN A 195 -32.99 31.77 25.39
CA ASN A 195 -33.06 30.92 26.57
C ASN A 195 -34.21 31.40 27.46
N ASN A 196 -35.26 30.59 27.58
CA ASN A 196 -36.23 30.71 28.66
C ASN A 196 -36.07 29.51 29.58
N TYR A 197 -35.31 29.68 30.66
CA TYR A 197 -35.41 28.83 31.84
C TYR A 197 -36.64 29.28 32.63
N LYS A 198 -37.50 28.34 32.99
CA LYS A 198 -38.51 28.49 34.04
C LYS A 198 -38.50 27.26 34.91
#